data_AF-A0A7V2XYC0-F1
#
_entry.id   AF-A0A7V2XYC0-F1
#
_cell.length_a   1.000
_cell.length_b   1.000
_cell.length_c   1.000
_cell.angle_alpha   90.00
_cell.angle_beta   90.00
_cell.angle_gamma   90.00
#
_symmetry.space_group_name_H-M   'P 1'
#
loop_
_entity.id
_entity.type
_entity.pdbx_description
1 polymer ?
#
loop_
_entity_poly.entity_id
_entity_poly.type
_entity_poly.pdbx_seq_one_letter_code
_entity_poly.pdbx_strand_id
1 'polypeptide(L)'
;LGVGAYPYDRAAIFVSTDRTNWTLIWENPETPTEDVGWTPVIFDITSIAAGEPTVFLKFTMGPTDSNGTYPGWNIDDFEISSNPVHPAQGTTGSEFTITGVGFGTKKGKVYIGDRRASVLQWTNDRIQCRLSKPLSPGSYDVTILPPLPIAKKGRYTPIQKAFVDAFVVKPPEIHWISEDSGKGGDKVILGGKFFGTKKGKVYLSYLADGKPQRKRCPVIGWNMDSKTAEGIIIFVVPEDLGPGIYDIIIVNNVGWDAIPAGFEID
;
A
#
# COMPACT_ATOMS: atom_id res chain seq x y z
N LEU A 1 25.50 -11.83 17.24
CA LEU A 1 26.26 -10.63 16.80
C LEU A 1 25.56 -9.43 17.41
N GLY A 2 26.26 -8.39 17.82
CA GLY A 2 25.59 -7.44 18.69
C GLY A 2 26.37 -6.23 19.16
N VAL A 3 25.61 -5.32 19.75
CA VAL A 3 26.08 -4.09 20.38
C VAL A 3 25.44 -4.03 21.76
N GLY A 4 26.18 -3.52 22.75
CA GLY A 4 25.66 -3.33 24.09
C GLY A 4 24.45 -2.40 24.13
N ALA A 5 23.87 -2.26 25.31
CA ALA A 5 22.72 -1.39 25.51
C ALA A 5 23.07 0.09 25.38
N TYR A 6 22.19 0.88 24.78
CA TYR A 6 22.21 2.33 24.92
C TYR A 6 21.92 2.72 26.39
N PRO A 7 22.57 3.74 26.97
CA PRO A 7 23.52 4.68 26.36
C PRO A 7 25.00 4.29 26.47
N TYR A 8 25.33 3.10 26.96
CA TYR A 8 26.71 2.66 27.21
C TYR A 8 27.47 2.41 25.91
N ASP A 9 26.85 1.63 25.02
CA ASP A 9 27.29 1.44 23.65
C ASP A 9 26.23 1.99 22.71
N ARG A 10 26.68 2.59 21.60
CA ARG A 10 25.77 3.15 20.60
C ARG A 10 26.09 2.67 19.20
N ALA A 11 25.08 2.12 18.54
CA ALA A 11 25.03 1.97 17.09
C ALA A 11 23.83 2.76 16.57
N ALA A 12 24.00 3.49 15.48
CA ALA A 12 22.92 4.31 14.92
C ALA A 12 23.03 4.49 13.40
N ILE A 13 21.88 4.75 12.79
CA ILE A 13 21.73 5.09 11.36
C ILE A 13 21.19 6.50 11.26
N PHE A 14 21.85 7.33 10.47
CA PHE A 14 21.38 8.67 10.14
C PHE A 14 21.22 8.85 8.64
N VAL A 15 20.31 9.72 8.24
CA VAL A 15 20.12 10.18 6.86
C VAL A 15 20.26 11.70 6.75
N SER A 16 20.73 12.18 5.61
CA SER A 16 20.90 13.61 5.32
C SER A 16 20.81 13.86 3.81
N THR A 17 20.40 15.06 3.40
CA THR A 17 20.38 15.50 1.99
C THR A 17 21.47 16.54 1.69
N ASP A 18 22.09 17.10 2.72
CA ASP A 18 23.09 18.18 2.62
C ASP A 18 24.43 17.85 3.31
N ARG A 19 24.53 16.66 3.92
CA ARG A 19 25.69 16.14 4.67
C ARG A 19 25.98 16.86 6.00
N THR A 20 25.21 17.87 6.37
CA THR A 20 25.41 18.68 7.58
C THR A 20 24.28 18.46 8.58
N ASN A 21 23.03 18.47 8.13
CA ASN A 21 21.86 18.20 8.94
C ASN A 21 21.53 16.70 8.86
N TRP A 22 21.63 16.00 10.00
CA TRP A 22 21.45 14.55 10.08
C TRP A 22 20.20 14.22 10.90
N THR A 23 19.29 13.46 10.32
CA THR A 23 18.13 12.90 11.01
C THR A 23 18.43 11.48 11.44
N LEU A 24 18.15 11.16 12.72
CA LEU A 24 18.27 9.81 13.26
C LEU A 24 17.13 8.92 12.73
N ILE A 25 17.48 7.76 12.18
CA ILE A 25 16.51 6.78 11.64
C ILE A 25 16.38 5.58 12.57
N TRP A 26 17.48 5.17 13.19
CA TRP A 26 17.51 4.05 14.11
C TRP A 26 18.68 4.18 15.08
N GLU A 27 18.50 3.69 16.30
CA GLU A 27 19.57 3.41 17.25
C GLU A 27 19.28 2.14 18.05
N ASN A 28 20.33 1.51 18.58
CA ASN A 28 20.19 0.35 19.45
C ASN A 28 19.40 0.72 20.73
N PRO A 29 18.56 -0.19 21.25
CA PRO A 29 17.72 0.08 22.41
C PRO A 29 18.51 0.06 23.72
N GLU A 30 17.82 0.35 24.83
CA GLU A 30 18.36 0.26 26.21
C GLU A 30 18.63 -1.17 26.69
N THR A 31 18.51 -2.15 25.79
CA THR A 31 18.88 -3.55 26.02
C THR A 31 19.89 -3.98 24.97
N PRO A 32 20.78 -4.94 25.27
CA PRO A 32 21.75 -5.42 24.30
C PRO A 32 21.05 -5.94 23.04
N THR A 33 21.55 -5.54 21.88
CA THR A 33 21.12 -6.11 20.60
C THR A 33 21.98 -7.34 20.34
N GLU A 34 21.38 -8.53 20.32
CA GLU A 34 22.09 -9.80 20.14
C GLU A 34 21.38 -10.70 19.12
N ASP A 35 21.57 -10.39 17.83
CA ASP A 35 20.97 -11.18 16.77
C ASP A 35 21.63 -12.56 16.68
N VAL A 36 20.79 -13.59 16.59
CA VAL A 36 21.19 -15.00 16.42
C VAL A 36 21.36 -15.40 14.95
N GLY A 37 21.09 -14.48 14.02
CA GLY A 37 21.23 -14.65 12.58
C GLY A 37 21.01 -13.35 11.81
N TRP A 38 21.24 -13.37 10.51
CA TRP A 38 20.95 -12.22 9.64
C TRP A 38 19.45 -11.90 9.65
N THR A 39 19.11 -10.65 9.95
CA THR A 39 17.73 -10.16 10.01
C THR A 39 17.57 -8.97 9.06
N PRO A 40 16.65 -9.02 8.08
CA PRO A 40 16.39 -7.86 7.22
C PRO A 40 15.71 -6.75 8.04
N VAL A 41 16.25 -5.54 7.93
CA VAL A 41 15.68 -4.33 8.54
C VAL A 41 15.35 -3.32 7.45
N ILE A 42 14.15 -2.75 7.50
CA ILE A 42 13.64 -1.80 6.50
C ILE A 42 13.23 -0.53 7.22
N PHE A 43 13.79 0.60 6.77
CA PHE A 43 13.45 1.93 7.29
C PHE A 43 12.91 2.80 6.16
N ASP A 44 11.75 3.40 6.38
CA ASP A 44 11.20 4.39 5.46
C ASP A 44 11.89 5.75 5.68
N ILE A 45 12.67 6.18 4.69
CA ILE A 45 13.33 7.49 4.65
C ILE A 45 12.68 8.44 3.65
N THR A 46 11.50 8.10 3.11
CA THR A 46 10.83 8.84 2.02
C THR A 46 10.63 10.31 2.35
N SER A 47 10.24 10.64 3.59
CA SER A 47 10.01 12.04 4.01
C SER A 47 11.25 12.92 3.94
N ILE A 48 12.45 12.33 3.92
CA ILE A 48 13.74 13.04 3.88
C ILE A 48 14.38 12.90 2.49
N ALA A 49 14.29 11.72 1.88
CA ALA A 49 15.03 11.36 0.66
C ALA A 49 14.25 11.55 -0.64
N ALA A 50 12.91 11.62 -0.60
CA ALA A 50 12.11 11.64 -1.82
C ALA A 50 12.32 12.92 -2.63
N GLY A 51 12.65 12.76 -3.91
CA GLY A 51 12.88 13.88 -4.83
C GLY A 51 14.23 14.57 -4.66
N GLU A 52 15.05 14.15 -3.70
CA GLU A 52 16.35 14.76 -3.43
C GLU A 52 17.41 14.24 -4.40
N PRO A 53 18.24 15.14 -4.97
CA PRO A 53 19.24 14.74 -5.96
C PRO A 53 20.41 13.98 -5.35
N THR A 54 20.60 14.07 -4.03
CA THR A 54 21.66 13.38 -3.31
C THR A 54 21.18 13.04 -1.90
N VAL A 55 21.42 11.80 -1.48
CA VAL A 55 21.07 11.29 -0.16
C VAL A 55 22.32 10.67 0.45
N PHE A 56 22.63 11.06 1.67
CA PHE A 56 23.74 10.55 2.46
C PHE A 56 23.19 9.68 3.58
N LEU A 57 23.76 8.49 3.74
CA LEU A 57 23.52 7.62 4.89
C LEU A 57 24.80 7.48 5.69
N LYS A 58 24.65 7.44 7.01
CA LYS A 58 25.76 7.33 7.95
C LYS A 58 25.42 6.28 8.99
N PHE A 59 26.22 5.23 8.98
CA PHE A 59 26.26 4.19 10.00
C PHE A 59 27.30 4.59 11.03
N THR A 60 26.92 4.65 12.31
CA THR A 60 27.81 5.04 13.39
C THR A 60 27.92 3.91 14.40
N MET A 61 29.14 3.65 14.84
CA MET A 61 29.44 2.91 16.07
C MET A 61 30.12 3.89 17.02
N GLY A 62 29.73 3.85 18.29
CA GLY A 62 30.24 4.72 19.33
C GLY A 62 29.26 5.83 19.76
N PRO A 63 29.39 6.34 21.00
CA PRO A 63 30.40 5.96 22.00
C PRO A 63 30.23 4.52 22.50
N THR A 64 31.32 3.96 23.01
CA THR A 64 31.33 2.66 23.72
C THR A 64 31.95 2.88 25.09
N ASP A 65 31.58 2.07 26.06
CA ASP A 65 32.25 2.05 27.35
C ASP A 65 33.33 0.96 27.43
N SER A 66 33.83 0.68 28.64
CA SER A 66 34.85 -0.36 28.86
C SER A 66 34.28 -1.64 29.45
N ASN A 67 32.96 -1.74 29.59
CA ASN A 67 32.29 -2.78 30.37
C ASN A 67 31.35 -3.64 29.51
N GLY A 68 31.63 -4.95 29.48
CA GLY A 68 30.98 -5.85 28.53
C GLY A 68 31.63 -5.74 27.15
N THR A 69 31.83 -6.88 26.50
CA THR A 69 32.46 -6.90 25.17
C THR A 69 31.50 -7.54 24.20
N TYR A 70 31.08 -6.74 23.21
CA TYR A 70 30.20 -7.19 22.15
C TYR A 70 30.98 -7.32 20.84
N PRO A 71 30.64 -8.30 19.98
CA PRO A 71 31.38 -8.59 18.76
C PRO A 71 31.19 -7.53 17.66
N GLY A 72 30.32 -6.55 17.87
CA GLY A 72 30.01 -5.48 16.93
C GLY A 72 28.80 -5.78 16.04
N TRP A 73 28.51 -4.80 15.19
CA TRP A 73 27.37 -4.79 14.28
C TRP A 73 27.81 -4.99 12.84
N ASN A 74 27.21 -5.97 12.16
CA ASN A 74 27.48 -6.28 10.76
C ASN A 74 26.29 -5.86 9.90
N ILE A 75 26.58 -5.33 8.73
CA ILE A 75 25.60 -4.88 7.74
C ILE A 75 26.00 -5.50 6.41
N ASP A 76 25.05 -6.14 5.74
CA ASP A 76 25.23 -6.68 4.40
C ASP A 76 23.93 -6.50 3.59
N ASP A 77 23.99 -6.76 2.28
CA ASP A 77 22.86 -6.63 1.35
C ASP A 77 22.18 -5.26 1.42
N PHE A 78 23.00 -4.21 1.59
CA PHE A 78 22.52 -2.84 1.68
C PHE A 78 21.93 -2.35 0.36
N GLU A 79 20.64 -2.04 0.37
CA GLU A 79 19.92 -1.46 -0.76
C GLU A 79 19.26 -0.13 -0.36
N ILE A 80 19.43 0.88 -1.23
CA ILE A 80 18.56 2.05 -1.25
C ILE A 80 17.68 1.90 -2.47
N SER A 81 16.40 1.68 -2.25
CA SER A 81 15.41 1.69 -3.32
C SER A 81 14.54 2.93 -3.20
N SER A 82 14.11 3.44 -4.35
CA SER A 82 12.91 4.25 -4.42
C SER A 82 11.83 3.37 -5.04
N ASN A 83 10.63 3.40 -4.48
CA ASN A 83 9.47 2.91 -5.22
C ASN A 83 9.05 4.03 -6.20
N PRO A 84 9.26 3.86 -7.51
CA PRO A 84 8.92 4.90 -8.47
C PRO A 84 7.41 5.00 -8.71
N VAL A 85 6.62 4.11 -8.10
CA VAL A 85 5.17 4.02 -8.25
C VAL A 85 4.50 4.77 -7.11
N HIS A 86 3.72 5.79 -7.44
CA HIS A 86 3.01 6.60 -6.46
C HIS A 86 1.58 7.00 -6.93
N PRO A 87 0.52 6.74 -6.15
CA PRO A 87 0.53 5.91 -4.94
C PRO A 87 0.98 4.48 -5.23
N ALA A 88 1.72 3.88 -4.29
CA ALA A 88 2.20 2.50 -4.37
C ALA A 88 1.13 1.46 -3.99
N GLN A 89 -0.13 1.89 -3.85
CA GLN A 89 -1.23 1.04 -3.46
C GLN A 89 -2.54 1.52 -4.09
N GLY A 90 -3.48 0.60 -4.27
CA GLY A 90 -4.78 0.93 -4.82
C GLY A 90 -5.67 -0.29 -5.07
N THR A 91 -6.77 -0.03 -5.75
CA THR A 91 -7.75 -1.06 -6.14
C THR A 91 -8.17 -0.84 -7.59
N THR A 92 -9.14 -1.62 -8.08
CA THR A 92 -9.69 -1.41 -9.42
C THR A 92 -10.22 0.02 -9.57
N GLY A 93 -9.63 0.77 -10.51
CA GLY A 93 -9.96 2.15 -10.80
C GLY A 93 -9.00 3.18 -10.23
N SER A 94 -8.11 2.79 -9.30
CA SER A 94 -7.08 3.67 -8.76
C SER A 94 -6.08 4.08 -9.85
N GLU A 95 -5.71 5.36 -9.82
CA GLU A 95 -4.66 5.96 -10.62
C GLU A 95 -3.34 5.97 -9.85
N PHE A 96 -2.26 5.81 -10.59
CA PHE A 96 -0.91 5.89 -10.06
C PHE A 96 0.03 6.45 -11.11
N THR A 97 1.13 7.04 -10.66
CA THR A 97 2.19 7.59 -11.48
C THR A 97 3.44 6.73 -11.30
N ILE A 98 4.11 6.41 -12.40
CA ILE A 98 5.47 5.86 -12.37
C ILE A 98 6.43 6.97 -12.78
N THR A 99 7.40 7.30 -11.93
CA THR A 99 8.47 8.26 -12.23
C THR A 99 9.77 7.55 -12.59
N GLY A 100 10.61 8.18 -13.40
CA GLY A 100 11.89 7.60 -13.78
C GLY A 100 12.55 8.38 -14.91
N VAL A 101 13.39 7.69 -15.69
CA VAL A 101 14.09 8.26 -16.83
C VAL A 101 14.14 7.23 -17.96
N GLY A 102 14.23 7.72 -19.20
CA GLY A 102 14.45 6.87 -20.37
C GLY A 102 13.23 6.04 -20.80
N PHE A 103 12.01 6.41 -20.39
CA PHE A 103 10.80 5.75 -20.86
C PHE A 103 10.53 5.99 -22.35
N GLY A 104 11.19 6.98 -22.95
CA GLY A 104 10.98 7.40 -24.34
C GLY A 104 9.71 8.23 -24.51
N THR A 105 9.56 8.84 -25.69
CA THR A 105 8.46 9.77 -26.00
C THR A 105 7.23 9.10 -26.61
N LYS A 106 7.34 7.80 -26.97
CA LYS A 106 6.23 7.03 -27.53
C LYS A 106 5.58 6.20 -26.42
N LYS A 107 4.25 6.08 -26.49
CA LYS A 107 3.44 5.31 -25.53
C LYS A 107 3.79 3.83 -25.55
N GLY A 108 4.20 3.28 -24.40
CA GLY A 108 4.43 1.85 -24.20
C GLY A 108 3.25 1.13 -23.55
N LYS A 109 3.55 0.00 -22.89
CA LYS A 109 2.62 -0.76 -22.06
C LYS A 109 3.11 -0.80 -20.62
N VAL A 110 2.17 -0.83 -19.68
CA VAL A 110 2.44 -1.02 -18.26
C VAL A 110 1.60 -2.20 -17.78
N TYR A 111 2.19 -3.03 -16.93
CA TYR A 111 1.56 -4.18 -16.28
C TYR A 111 1.74 -4.09 -14.76
N ILE A 112 0.72 -4.50 -14.03
CA ILE A 112 0.78 -4.79 -12.59
C ILE A 112 0.57 -6.30 -12.47
N GLY A 113 1.61 -7.03 -12.07
CA GLY A 113 1.66 -8.49 -12.22
C GLY A 113 1.38 -8.90 -13.67
N ASP A 114 0.33 -9.72 -13.84
CA ASP A 114 -0.12 -10.19 -15.16
C ASP A 114 -1.18 -9.28 -15.82
N ARG A 115 -1.66 -8.22 -15.14
CA ARG A 115 -2.72 -7.33 -15.63
C ARG A 115 -2.14 -6.10 -16.30
N ARG A 116 -2.56 -5.86 -17.54
CA ARG A 116 -2.24 -4.61 -18.25
C ARG A 116 -2.98 -3.42 -17.62
N ALA A 117 -2.23 -2.42 -17.17
CA ALA A 117 -2.76 -1.13 -16.72
C ALA A 117 -3.15 -0.24 -17.92
N SER A 118 -4.12 0.64 -17.70
CA SER A 118 -4.49 1.67 -18.67
C SER A 118 -3.54 2.84 -18.56
N VAL A 119 -2.72 3.07 -19.58
CA VAL A 119 -1.82 4.24 -19.64
C VAL A 119 -2.63 5.49 -20.04
N LEU A 120 -2.69 6.46 -19.14
CA LEU A 120 -3.39 7.74 -19.28
C LEU A 120 -2.49 8.81 -19.91
N GLN A 121 -1.25 8.95 -19.41
CA GLN A 121 -0.24 9.89 -19.92
C GLN A 121 1.13 9.20 -19.97
N TRP A 122 1.96 9.56 -20.95
CA TRP A 122 3.32 9.03 -21.11
C TRP A 122 4.29 10.13 -21.53
N THR A 123 5.36 10.30 -20.78
CA THR A 123 6.52 11.13 -21.10
C THR A 123 7.81 10.31 -20.91
N ASN A 124 8.97 10.91 -21.20
CA ASN A 124 10.25 10.24 -21.05
C ASN A 124 10.62 9.90 -19.59
N ASP A 125 9.97 10.56 -18.64
CA ASP A 125 10.27 10.55 -17.20
C ASP A 125 9.06 10.27 -16.30
N ARG A 126 7.85 10.24 -16.87
CA ARG A 126 6.61 10.05 -16.12
C ARG A 126 5.56 9.27 -16.90
N ILE A 127 4.93 8.30 -16.25
CA ILE A 127 3.81 7.54 -16.82
C ILE A 127 2.65 7.57 -15.84
N GLN A 128 1.52 8.16 -16.23
CA GLN A 128 0.29 8.06 -15.46
C GLN A 128 -0.53 6.87 -15.94
N CYS A 129 -0.95 6.03 -15.01
CA CYS A 129 -1.67 4.79 -15.25
C CYS A 129 -2.91 4.68 -14.38
N ARG A 130 -3.79 3.73 -14.75
CA ARG A 130 -4.93 3.30 -13.95
C ARG A 130 -4.99 1.77 -13.90
N LEU A 131 -5.19 1.19 -12.70
CA LEU A 131 -5.47 -0.24 -12.55
C LEU A 131 -6.90 -0.51 -13.06
N SER A 132 -7.04 -1.04 -14.27
CA SER A 132 -8.34 -1.16 -14.95
C SER A 132 -9.03 -2.50 -14.77
N LYS A 133 -8.28 -3.54 -14.38
CA LYS A 133 -8.79 -4.89 -14.16
C LYS A 133 -8.54 -5.32 -12.72
N PRO A 134 -9.46 -6.11 -12.13
CA PRO A 134 -9.24 -6.64 -10.80
C PRO A 134 -8.02 -7.57 -10.75
N LEU A 135 -7.31 -7.45 -9.64
CA LEU A 135 -6.32 -8.35 -9.10
C LEU A 135 -6.78 -8.74 -7.71
N SER A 136 -6.33 -9.90 -7.23
CA SER A 136 -6.51 -10.26 -5.83
C SER A 136 -5.69 -9.32 -4.94
N PRO A 137 -6.02 -9.19 -3.64
CA PRO A 137 -5.18 -8.46 -2.72
C PRO A 137 -3.77 -9.05 -2.64
N GLY A 138 -2.75 -8.19 -2.58
CA GLY A 138 -1.36 -8.61 -2.51
C GLY A 138 -0.39 -7.61 -3.14
N SER A 139 0.91 -7.88 -2.99
CA SER A 139 1.98 -7.14 -3.64
C SER A 139 2.21 -7.63 -5.06
N TYR A 140 2.49 -6.71 -5.97
CA TYR A 140 2.71 -7.01 -7.39
C TYR A 140 3.86 -6.19 -7.96
N ASP A 141 4.63 -6.85 -8.82
CA ASP A 141 5.60 -6.18 -9.67
C ASP A 141 4.92 -5.22 -10.64
N VAL A 142 5.56 -4.07 -10.89
CA VAL A 142 5.17 -3.15 -11.94
C VAL A 142 6.17 -3.25 -13.08
N THR A 143 5.68 -3.70 -14.24
CA THR A 143 6.50 -3.86 -15.44
C THR A 143 6.15 -2.81 -16.49
N ILE A 144 7.17 -2.07 -16.94
CA ILE A 144 7.09 -1.17 -18.08
C ILE A 144 7.71 -1.85 -19.30
N LEU A 145 6.95 -1.88 -20.39
CA LEU A 145 7.43 -2.25 -21.72
C LEU A 145 7.39 -1.01 -22.62
N PRO A 146 8.51 -0.27 -22.75
CA PRO A 146 8.62 0.82 -23.71
C PRO A 146 8.31 0.34 -25.13
N PRO A 147 7.78 1.19 -26.01
CA PRO A 147 7.61 0.80 -27.40
C PRO A 147 8.99 0.56 -28.02
N LEU A 148 9.12 -0.54 -28.75
CA LEU A 148 10.33 -0.83 -29.51
C LEU A 148 10.75 0.42 -30.32
N PRO A 149 12.04 0.81 -30.34
CA PRO A 149 12.49 1.70 -31.40
C PRO A 149 12.14 1.04 -32.74
N ILE A 150 11.59 1.81 -33.68
CA ILE A 150 11.25 1.32 -35.02
C ILE A 150 12.53 0.74 -35.61
N ALA A 151 12.61 -0.59 -35.72
CA ALA A 151 13.77 -1.25 -36.28
C ALA A 151 13.83 -0.99 -37.79
N LYS A 152 14.69 -0.08 -38.23
CA LYS A 152 15.34 -0.25 -39.53
C LYS A 152 16.48 -1.26 -39.32
N LYS A 153 16.17 -2.54 -39.58
CA LYS A 153 17.10 -3.69 -39.68
C LYS A 153 17.86 -4.10 -38.39
N GLY A 154 17.17 -4.63 -37.39
CA GLY A 154 17.83 -5.38 -36.32
C GLY A 154 16.97 -5.51 -35.06
N ARG A 155 16.82 -6.74 -34.55
CA ARG A 155 16.01 -7.05 -33.36
C ARG A 155 16.56 -6.30 -32.13
N TYR A 156 15.77 -5.36 -31.61
CA TYR A 156 15.93 -4.89 -30.23
C TYR A 156 14.91 -5.61 -29.35
N THR A 157 15.35 -6.12 -28.20
CA THR A 157 14.45 -6.44 -27.08
C THR A 157 14.09 -5.14 -26.38
N PRO A 158 12.80 -4.87 -26.07
CA PRO A 158 12.47 -3.71 -25.23
C PRO A 158 13.25 -3.83 -23.92
N ILE A 159 13.86 -2.74 -23.44
CA ILE A 159 14.36 -2.71 -22.07
C ILE A 159 13.13 -2.82 -21.16
N GLN A 160 12.86 -4.02 -20.68
CA GLN A 160 11.83 -4.26 -19.69
C GLN A 160 12.33 -3.70 -18.36
N LYS A 161 11.64 -2.69 -17.84
CA LYS A 161 11.90 -2.20 -16.49
C LYS A 161 10.86 -2.81 -15.57
N ALA A 162 11.29 -3.66 -14.65
CA ALA A 162 10.45 -4.26 -13.63
C ALA A 162 10.81 -3.65 -12.26
N PHE A 163 9.81 -3.27 -11.50
CA PHE A 163 9.93 -2.86 -10.11
C PHE A 163 9.25 -3.91 -9.26
N VAL A 164 10.04 -4.63 -8.46
CA VAL A 164 9.58 -5.75 -7.65
C VAL A 164 8.67 -5.23 -6.53
N ASP A 165 7.54 -5.90 -6.30
CA ASP A 165 6.57 -5.58 -5.23
C ASP A 165 6.15 -4.09 -5.15
N ALA A 166 6.20 -3.39 -6.29
CA ALA A 166 6.07 -1.94 -6.35
C ALA A 166 4.63 -1.42 -6.22
N PHE A 167 3.61 -2.30 -6.30
CA PHE A 167 2.21 -1.91 -6.14
C PHE A 167 1.44 -2.92 -5.29
N VAL A 168 0.79 -2.43 -4.23
CA VAL A 168 -0.06 -3.23 -3.34
C VAL A 168 -1.52 -3.07 -3.73
N VAL A 169 -2.15 -4.17 -4.13
CA VAL A 169 -3.59 -4.21 -4.38
C VAL A 169 -4.31 -4.42 -3.05
N LYS A 170 -5.22 -3.51 -2.73
CA LYS A 170 -5.94 -3.48 -1.46
C LYS A 170 -7.41 -3.89 -1.62
N PRO A 171 -7.96 -4.70 -0.70
CA PRO A 171 -9.41 -4.89 -0.59
C PRO A 171 -10.06 -3.55 -0.18
N PRO A 172 -11.39 -3.42 -0.27
CA PRO A 172 -12.06 -2.25 0.29
C PRO A 172 -11.75 -2.14 1.80
N GLU A 173 -11.79 -0.94 2.36
CA GLU A 173 -11.56 -0.67 3.78
C GLU A 173 -12.65 0.27 4.29
N ILE A 174 -13.37 -0.13 5.33
CA ILE A 174 -14.36 0.70 6.02
C ILE A 174 -13.65 1.44 7.15
N HIS A 175 -13.79 2.76 7.21
CA HIS A 175 -13.17 3.59 8.25
C HIS A 175 -14.21 4.18 9.20
N TRP A 176 -15.41 4.49 8.71
CA TRP A 176 -16.51 5.00 9.54
C TRP A 176 -17.87 4.71 8.92
N ILE A 177 -18.90 4.75 9.75
CA ILE A 177 -20.32 4.63 9.38
C ILE A 177 -21.09 5.81 9.97
N SER A 178 -22.11 6.31 9.28
CA SER A 178 -22.87 7.47 9.75
C SER A 178 -23.76 7.15 10.95
N GLU A 179 -24.35 5.95 10.96
CA GLU A 179 -25.19 5.43 12.03
C GLU A 179 -24.91 3.93 12.21
N ASP A 180 -24.86 3.47 13.46
CA ASP A 180 -24.66 2.07 13.85
C ASP A 180 -25.96 1.40 14.33
N SER A 181 -27.09 2.09 14.27
CA SER A 181 -28.42 1.51 14.49
C SER A 181 -29.50 2.17 13.63
N GLY A 182 -30.65 1.50 13.48
CA GLY A 182 -31.81 2.05 12.78
C GLY A 182 -32.88 1.01 12.49
N LYS A 183 -33.72 1.27 11.50
CA LYS A 183 -34.80 0.38 11.06
C LYS A 183 -34.76 0.09 9.56
N GLY A 184 -35.56 -0.90 9.16
CA GLY A 184 -35.81 -1.19 7.75
C GLY A 184 -36.17 0.06 6.94
N GLY A 185 -35.51 0.25 5.80
CA GLY A 185 -35.69 1.40 4.91
C GLY A 185 -34.76 2.59 5.18
N ASP A 186 -34.05 2.61 6.32
CA ASP A 186 -33.10 3.68 6.63
C ASP A 186 -31.90 3.64 5.67
N LYS A 187 -31.32 4.82 5.44
CA LYS A 187 -30.14 5.00 4.59
C LYS A 187 -28.92 5.17 5.47
N VAL A 188 -27.91 4.32 5.25
CA VAL A 188 -26.65 4.36 5.99
C VAL A 188 -25.52 4.71 5.03
N ILE A 189 -24.61 5.57 5.47
CA ILE A 189 -23.41 6.00 4.74
C ILE A 189 -22.19 5.35 5.37
N LEU A 190 -21.36 4.70 4.54
CA LEU A 190 -20.05 4.18 4.91
C LEU A 190 -18.99 5.02 4.22
N GLY A 191 -17.96 5.44 4.95
CA GLY A 191 -16.78 6.07 4.38
C GLY A 191 -15.53 5.22 4.61
N GLY A 192 -14.59 5.31 3.67
CA GLY A 192 -13.36 4.57 3.75
C GLY A 192 -12.55 4.64 2.46
N LYS A 193 -11.76 3.60 2.19
CA LYS A 193 -10.85 3.54 1.04
C LYS A 193 -11.04 2.30 0.19
N PHE A 194 -10.51 2.35 -1.03
CA PHE A 194 -10.36 1.21 -1.93
C PHE A 194 -11.69 0.51 -2.29
N PHE A 195 -12.82 1.24 -2.29
CA PHE A 195 -14.10 0.70 -2.77
C PHE A 195 -14.04 0.32 -4.25
N GLY A 196 -13.28 1.07 -5.04
CA GLY A 196 -13.11 0.84 -6.48
C GLY A 196 -14.23 1.50 -7.29
N THR A 197 -13.99 1.67 -8.58
CA THR A 197 -14.91 2.42 -9.46
C THR A 197 -16.09 1.59 -9.98
N LYS A 198 -16.07 0.27 -9.75
CA LYS A 198 -17.18 -0.63 -10.07
C LYS A 198 -18.03 -0.85 -8.82
N LYS A 199 -19.34 -0.63 -8.95
CA LYS A 199 -20.31 -0.82 -7.87
C LYS A 199 -20.21 -2.22 -7.27
N GLY A 200 -19.93 -2.29 -5.97
CA GLY A 200 -19.90 -3.52 -5.19
C GLY A 200 -21.25 -3.88 -4.58
N LYS A 201 -21.19 -4.62 -3.47
CA LYS A 201 -22.35 -5.12 -2.72
C LYS A 201 -22.14 -4.85 -1.23
N VAL A 202 -23.23 -4.61 -0.53
CA VAL A 202 -23.28 -4.52 0.93
C VAL A 202 -24.23 -5.60 1.44
N TYR A 203 -23.88 -6.20 2.57
CA TYR A 203 -24.67 -7.22 3.25
C TYR A 203 -24.75 -6.94 4.74
N LEU A 204 -25.90 -7.26 5.34
CA LEU A 204 -26.01 -7.51 6.77
C LEU A 204 -25.95 -9.02 7.00
N SER A 205 -25.02 -9.46 7.85
CA SER A 205 -24.78 -10.86 8.18
C SER A 205 -25.22 -11.16 9.61
N TYR A 206 -25.83 -12.32 9.81
CA TYR A 206 -26.37 -12.76 11.10
C TYR A 206 -26.40 -14.28 11.18
N LEU A 207 -26.65 -14.83 12.36
CA LEU A 207 -26.87 -16.27 12.53
C LEU A 207 -28.38 -16.56 12.56
N ALA A 208 -28.83 -17.47 11.70
CA ALA A 208 -30.16 -18.09 11.80
C ALA A 208 -29.97 -19.59 11.99
N ASP A 209 -30.55 -20.15 13.06
CA ASP A 209 -30.41 -21.56 13.43
C ASP A 209 -28.94 -22.03 13.49
N GLY A 210 -28.05 -21.19 14.01
CA GLY A 210 -26.62 -21.45 14.12
C GLY A 210 -25.85 -21.41 12.78
N LYS A 211 -26.49 -21.02 11.68
CA LYS A 211 -25.88 -20.91 10.35
C LYS A 211 -25.75 -19.46 9.91
N PRO A 212 -24.61 -19.06 9.31
CA PRO A 212 -24.43 -17.71 8.81
C PRO A 212 -25.38 -17.44 7.63
N GLN A 213 -26.21 -16.42 7.78
CA GLN A 213 -27.06 -15.85 6.75
C GLN A 213 -26.53 -14.48 6.36
N ARG A 214 -26.79 -14.08 5.11
CA ARG A 214 -26.47 -12.75 4.60
C ARG A 214 -27.67 -12.19 3.85
N LYS A 215 -28.14 -11.03 4.28
CA LYS A 215 -29.13 -10.25 3.54
C LYS A 215 -28.45 -9.15 2.78
N ARG A 216 -28.74 -9.07 1.47
CA ARG A 216 -28.17 -8.03 0.61
C ARG A 216 -28.88 -6.70 0.83
N CYS A 217 -28.11 -5.64 1.06
CA CYS A 217 -28.60 -4.28 1.16
C CYS A 217 -28.63 -3.61 -0.23
N PRO A 218 -29.72 -2.92 -0.61
CA PRO A 218 -29.74 -2.08 -1.80
C PRO A 218 -28.70 -0.97 -1.69
N VAL A 219 -27.71 -0.98 -2.58
CA VAL A 219 -26.71 0.10 -2.67
C VAL A 219 -27.24 1.19 -3.59
N ILE A 220 -27.43 2.40 -3.08
CA ILE A 220 -27.93 3.56 -3.82
C ILE A 220 -26.84 4.59 -4.15
N GLY A 221 -25.71 4.55 -3.43
CA GLY A 221 -24.51 5.36 -3.72
C GLY A 221 -23.25 4.50 -3.65
N TRP A 222 -22.34 4.70 -4.60
CA TRP A 222 -21.03 4.04 -4.60
C TRP A 222 -20.05 4.90 -5.38
N ASN A 223 -19.05 5.46 -4.70
CA ASN A 223 -17.99 6.21 -5.36
C ASN A 223 -16.63 5.93 -4.72
N MET A 224 -15.59 6.33 -5.46
CA MET A 224 -14.21 6.37 -5.00
C MET A 224 -13.48 7.40 -5.86
N ASP A 225 -12.71 8.29 -5.23
CA ASP A 225 -11.74 9.14 -5.92
C ASP A 225 -10.58 8.29 -6.42
N SER A 226 -10.25 8.38 -7.71
CA SER A 226 -9.24 7.53 -8.31
C SER A 226 -7.82 7.85 -7.85
N LYS A 227 -7.54 9.04 -7.31
CA LYS A 227 -6.21 9.49 -6.91
C LYS A 227 -5.94 9.26 -5.42
N THR A 228 -6.94 9.51 -4.56
CA THR A 228 -6.80 9.33 -3.11
C THR A 228 -7.28 7.96 -2.61
N ALA A 229 -8.03 7.24 -3.46
CA ALA A 229 -8.75 6.01 -3.13
C ALA A 229 -9.83 6.16 -2.05
N GLU A 230 -10.14 7.37 -1.60
CA GLU A 230 -11.22 7.65 -0.64
C GLU A 230 -12.57 7.58 -1.33
N GLY A 231 -13.59 7.09 -0.63
CA GLY A 231 -14.93 6.99 -1.19
C GLY A 231 -15.99 6.87 -0.13
N ILE A 232 -17.24 6.91 -0.60
CA ILE A 232 -18.43 6.64 0.19
C ILE A 232 -19.33 5.60 -0.48
N ILE A 233 -20.01 4.81 0.35
CA ILE A 233 -21.06 3.87 -0.02
C ILE A 233 -22.33 4.30 0.70
N ILE A 234 -23.45 4.34 -0.01
CA ILE A 234 -24.77 4.59 0.59
C ILE A 234 -25.63 3.37 0.31
N PHE A 235 -26.13 2.73 1.36
CA PHE A 235 -27.01 1.57 1.26
C PHE A 235 -28.29 1.77 2.08
N VAL A 236 -29.28 0.93 1.79
CA VAL A 236 -30.58 0.91 2.49
C VAL A 236 -30.67 -0.35 3.35
N VAL A 237 -31.11 -0.20 4.61
CA VAL A 237 -31.37 -1.32 5.53
C VAL A 237 -32.56 -2.15 5.00
N PRO A 238 -32.44 -3.48 4.84
CA PRO A 238 -33.56 -4.30 4.38
C PRO A 238 -34.75 -4.29 5.36
N GLU A 239 -35.97 -4.15 4.83
CA GLU A 239 -37.21 -4.08 5.64
C GLU A 239 -37.65 -5.43 6.22
N ASP A 240 -37.15 -6.54 5.69
CA ASP A 240 -37.55 -7.88 6.08
C ASP A 240 -36.62 -8.54 7.11
N LEU A 241 -35.70 -7.76 7.69
CA LEU A 241 -34.89 -8.18 8.83
C LEU A 241 -35.58 -7.78 10.13
N GLY A 242 -35.63 -8.71 11.08
CA GLY A 242 -36.14 -8.43 12.42
C GLY A 242 -35.11 -7.70 13.29
N PRO A 243 -35.51 -7.30 14.52
CA PRO A 243 -34.59 -6.68 15.47
C PRO A 243 -33.40 -7.58 15.78
N GLY A 244 -32.22 -6.98 15.95
CA GLY A 244 -31.00 -7.72 16.26
C GLY A 244 -29.71 -7.02 15.81
N ILE A 245 -28.59 -7.67 16.09
CA ILE A 245 -27.25 -7.18 15.79
C ILE A 245 -26.71 -7.89 14.55
N TYR A 246 -26.20 -7.11 13.60
CA TYR A 246 -25.74 -7.57 12.30
C TYR A 246 -24.30 -7.13 12.04
N ASP A 247 -23.50 -8.01 11.42
CA ASP A 247 -22.22 -7.58 10.84
C ASP A 247 -22.49 -6.84 9.53
N ILE A 248 -21.82 -5.72 9.30
CA ILE A 248 -21.80 -5.07 8.00
C ILE A 248 -20.69 -5.70 7.18
N ILE A 249 -20.99 -6.19 5.97
CA ILE A 249 -19.99 -6.72 5.05
C ILE A 249 -20.07 -5.97 3.72
N ILE A 250 -18.96 -5.40 3.27
CA ILE A 250 -18.84 -4.83 1.92
C ILE A 250 -17.98 -5.72 1.03
N VAL A 251 -18.36 -5.84 -0.24
CA VAL A 251 -17.65 -6.67 -1.22
C VAL A 251 -17.51 -5.89 -2.52
N ASN A 252 -16.31 -5.79 -3.05
CA ASN A 252 -16.06 -5.31 -4.41
C ASN A 252 -15.48 -6.43 -5.29
N ASN A 253 -14.97 -6.08 -6.47
CA ASN A 253 -14.40 -7.05 -7.41
C ASN A 253 -12.94 -7.44 -7.09
N VAL A 254 -12.38 -6.98 -5.98
CA VAL A 254 -11.01 -7.26 -5.49
C VAL A 254 -11.06 -8.05 -4.19
N GLY A 255 -11.91 -7.66 -3.24
CA GLY A 255 -12.02 -8.33 -1.95
C GLY A 255 -13.25 -7.88 -1.17
N TRP A 256 -13.16 -7.99 0.15
CA TRP A 256 -14.22 -7.64 1.09
C TRP A 256 -13.64 -7.07 2.37
N ASP A 257 -14.49 -6.38 3.13
CA ASP A 257 -14.21 -5.91 4.48
C ASP A 257 -15.49 -5.97 5.32
N ALA A 258 -15.37 -5.98 6.64
CA ALA A 258 -16.50 -6.10 7.54
C ALA A 258 -16.33 -5.32 8.85
N ILE A 259 -17.47 -4.87 9.38
CA ILE A 259 -17.58 -4.39 10.76
C ILE A 259 -18.40 -5.44 11.54
N PRO A 260 -17.76 -6.24 12.41
CA PRO A 260 -18.47 -7.16 13.29
C PRO A 260 -19.40 -6.40 14.21
N ALA A 261 -20.63 -6.88 14.39
CA ALA A 261 -21.67 -6.19 15.17
C ALA A 261 -21.84 -4.71 14.78
N GLY A 262 -21.68 -4.39 13.50
CA GLY A 262 -21.62 -3.02 13.00
C GLY A 262 -22.97 -2.32 12.81
N PHE A 263 -24.09 -3.03 12.96
CA PHE A 263 -25.41 -2.42 12.84
C PHE A 263 -26.46 -3.11 13.72
N GLU A 264 -27.21 -2.34 14.50
CA GLU A 264 -28.37 -2.80 15.28
C GLU A 264 -29.69 -2.40 14.60
N ILE A 265 -30.60 -3.35 14.44
CA ILE A 265 -31.98 -3.07 14.02
C ILE A 265 -32.88 -3.10 15.25
N ASP A 266 -33.64 -2.02 15.46
CA ASP A 266 -34.65 -1.87 16.52
C ASP A 266 -35.98 -2.57 16.20
#